data_AF-A0A950XXX4-F1
#
_entry.id   AF-A0A950XXX4-F1
#
_cell.length_a   1.000
_cell.length_b   1.000
_cell.length_c   1.000
_cell.angle_alpha   90.00
_cell.angle_beta   90.00
_cell.angle_gamma   90.00
#
_symmetry.space_group_name_H-M   'P 1'
#
loop_
_entity.id
_entity.type
_entity.pdbx_description
1 polymer ?
#
loop_
_entity_poly.entity_id
_entity_poly.type
_entity_poly.pdbx_seq_one_letter_code
_entity_poly.pdbx_strand_id
1 'polypeptide(L)'
;MSDGARLGLGFQHAGRIRRFTEGTAAVAVWMIVGLVFRMSANAYLLLGIPIAIGFQRYVRREPLPTMWVRKATPFHLGIGGITIAILLMVKPLIDLADAFRSREGLAVCVWFLVAMTGAWPAAYALRNFRRANFRELLICLATAGAVGCAIMVATAFALPARHDPAWAKVRTGLGSFLNYVPVIFLVEEVWFRGVLDSHLHHPGERRGALSAIYVSALWGVWHYPISAQPHHLRDLLPTLAALLAVHIAIGALLSWSWRRSGNLFVPGSAHALIDAVRNAMFGLA
;
A
#
# COMPACT_ATOMS: atom_id res chain seq x y z
N MET A 1 33.49 -6.94 28.71
CA MET A 1 32.78 -7.39 27.50
C MET A 1 33.76 -8.16 26.65
N SER A 2 33.50 -9.44 26.37
CA SER A 2 34.38 -10.30 25.56
C SER A 2 34.35 -9.87 24.07
N ASP A 3 35.44 -10.11 23.36
CA ASP A 3 35.58 -9.75 21.93
C ASP A 3 34.50 -10.38 21.03
N GLY A 4 33.95 -11.53 21.42
CA GLY A 4 32.81 -12.16 20.73
C GLY A 4 31.53 -11.30 20.71
N ALA A 5 31.29 -10.50 21.75
CA ALA A 5 30.13 -9.59 21.78
C ALA A 5 30.30 -8.40 20.82
N ARG A 6 31.54 -7.95 20.58
CA ARG A 6 31.83 -6.86 19.64
C ARG A 6 31.68 -7.31 18.19
N LEU A 7 32.13 -8.51 17.86
CA LEU A 7 31.97 -9.09 16.52
C LEU A 7 30.49 -9.31 16.16
N GLY A 8 29.68 -9.83 17.10
CA GLY A 8 28.24 -10.01 16.88
C GLY A 8 27.46 -8.71 16.61
N LEU A 9 27.84 -7.61 17.27
CA LEU A 9 27.24 -6.29 17.04
C LEU A 9 27.59 -5.71 15.67
N GLY A 10 28.83 -5.93 15.19
CA GLY A 10 29.29 -5.47 13.88
C GLY A 10 28.53 -6.11 12.72
N PHE A 11 28.35 -7.43 12.74
CA PHE A 11 27.58 -8.15 11.69
C PHE A 11 26.11 -7.75 11.65
N GLN A 12 25.48 -7.54 12.81
CA GLN A 12 24.08 -7.06 12.87
C GLN A 12 23.94 -5.64 12.29
N HIS A 13 24.94 -4.78 12.49
CA HIS A 13 24.93 -3.41 11.97
C HIS A 13 25.11 -3.36 10.46
N ALA A 14 26.08 -4.11 9.92
CA ALA A 14 26.32 -4.21 8.47
C ALA A 14 25.11 -4.78 7.74
N GLY A 15 24.47 -5.81 8.30
CA GLY A 15 23.22 -6.36 7.78
C GLY A 15 22.09 -5.33 7.74
N ARG A 16 21.97 -4.49 8.77
CA ARG A 16 20.93 -3.44 8.81
C ARG A 16 21.14 -2.36 7.75
N ILE A 17 22.35 -1.82 7.64
CA ILE A 17 22.65 -0.77 6.65
C ILE A 17 22.30 -1.27 5.25
N ARG A 18 22.73 -2.49 4.91
CA ARG A 18 22.42 -3.13 3.64
C ARG A 18 20.91 -3.14 3.34
N ARG A 19 20.07 -3.55 4.30
CA ARG A 19 18.60 -3.63 4.09
C ARG A 19 17.97 -2.27 3.79
N PHE A 20 18.42 -1.22 4.49
CA PHE A 20 17.95 0.15 4.25
C PHE A 20 18.42 0.67 2.89
N THR A 21 19.66 0.37 2.50
CA THR A 21 20.18 0.72 1.17
C THR A 21 19.41 0.01 0.06
N GLU A 22 19.19 -1.31 0.18
CA GLU A 22 18.43 -2.11 -0.79
C GLU A 22 16.99 -1.57 -0.96
N GLY A 23 16.31 -1.29 0.16
CA GLY A 23 14.98 -0.69 0.16
C GLY A 23 14.93 0.71 -0.47
N THR A 24 15.87 1.59 -0.10
CA THR A 24 15.97 2.94 -0.68
C THR A 24 16.21 2.86 -2.18
N ALA A 25 17.15 2.02 -2.61
CA ALA A 25 17.53 1.91 -4.01
C ALA A 25 16.34 1.43 -4.86
N ALA A 26 15.57 0.45 -4.38
CA ALA A 26 14.39 -0.02 -5.09
C ALA A 26 13.32 1.08 -5.27
N VAL A 27 13.04 1.85 -4.21
CA VAL A 27 12.09 2.98 -4.29
C VAL A 27 12.62 4.09 -5.20
N ALA A 28 13.91 4.42 -5.12
CA ALA A 28 14.55 5.44 -5.95
C ALA A 28 14.50 5.06 -7.44
N VAL A 29 14.83 3.80 -7.79
CA VAL A 29 14.73 3.30 -9.17
C VAL A 29 13.29 3.41 -9.68
N TRP A 30 12.31 3.00 -8.88
CA TRP A 30 10.90 3.13 -9.24
C TRP A 30 10.52 4.59 -9.54
N MET A 31 10.88 5.52 -8.63
CA MET A 31 10.62 6.95 -8.82
C MET A 31 11.28 7.52 -10.06
N ILE A 32 12.56 7.19 -10.30
CA ILE A 32 13.31 7.65 -11.47
C ILE A 32 12.63 7.20 -12.76
N VAL A 33 12.21 5.93 -12.85
CA VAL A 33 11.47 5.43 -14.02
C VAL A 33 10.16 6.19 -14.18
N GLY A 34 9.39 6.41 -13.11
CA GLY A 34 8.15 7.19 -13.17
C GLY A 34 8.36 8.61 -13.72
N LEU A 35 9.40 9.30 -13.26
CA LEU A 35 9.75 10.67 -13.67
C LEU A 35 10.27 10.72 -15.11
N VAL A 36 11.22 9.86 -15.47
CA VAL A 36 11.86 9.84 -16.80
C VAL A 36 10.83 9.54 -17.89
N PHE A 37 9.94 8.58 -17.65
CA PHE A 37 8.92 8.18 -18.62
C PHE A 37 7.61 8.97 -18.50
N ARG A 38 7.52 9.94 -17.58
CA ARG A 38 6.31 10.75 -17.32
C ARG A 38 5.05 9.89 -17.21
N MET A 39 5.14 8.83 -16.42
CA MET A 39 4.08 7.83 -16.33
C MET A 39 2.80 8.43 -15.74
N SER A 40 1.64 8.00 -16.25
CA SER A 40 0.37 8.26 -15.56
C SER A 40 0.37 7.57 -14.19
N ALA A 41 -0.48 8.04 -13.27
CA ALA A 41 -0.60 7.45 -11.94
C ALA A 41 -0.79 5.93 -12.01
N ASN A 42 -1.73 5.45 -12.83
CA ASN A 42 -1.97 4.02 -13.00
C ASN A 42 -0.75 3.27 -13.55
N ALA A 43 -0.08 3.78 -14.58
CA ALA A 43 1.11 3.13 -15.12
C ALA A 43 2.26 3.06 -14.10
N TYR A 44 2.45 4.13 -13.33
CA TYR A 44 3.45 4.18 -12.26
C TYR A 44 3.16 3.18 -11.14
N LEU A 45 1.90 3.06 -10.73
CA LEU A 45 1.46 2.05 -9.75
C LEU A 45 1.74 0.62 -10.27
N LEU A 46 1.39 0.35 -11.52
CA LEU A 46 1.54 -0.98 -12.14
C LEU A 46 3.01 -1.42 -12.23
N LEU A 47 3.95 -0.49 -12.42
CA LEU A 47 5.38 -0.75 -12.37
C LEU A 47 5.83 -1.37 -11.03
N GLY A 48 5.08 -1.14 -9.96
CA GLY A 48 5.34 -1.71 -8.64
C GLY A 48 5.26 -3.22 -8.57
N ILE A 49 4.41 -3.85 -9.38
CA ILE A 49 4.18 -5.29 -9.35
C ILE A 49 5.47 -6.07 -9.68
N PRO A 50 6.13 -5.85 -10.83
CA PRO A 50 7.37 -6.55 -11.15
C PRO A 50 8.50 -6.20 -10.17
N ILE A 51 8.56 -4.96 -9.66
CA ILE A 51 9.54 -4.55 -8.64
C ILE A 51 9.33 -5.33 -7.34
N ALA A 52 8.08 -5.43 -6.86
CA ALA A 52 7.73 -6.17 -5.66
C ALA A 52 8.06 -7.67 -5.78
N ILE A 53 7.67 -8.29 -6.89
CA ILE A 53 7.97 -9.70 -7.17
C ILE A 53 9.48 -9.92 -7.25
N GLY A 54 10.20 -9.08 -7.98
CA GLY A 54 11.65 -9.16 -8.14
C GLY A 54 12.39 -8.99 -6.82
N PHE A 55 12.05 -7.97 -6.03
CA PHE A 55 12.66 -7.74 -4.72
C PHE A 55 12.38 -8.90 -3.76
N GLN A 56 11.14 -9.39 -3.73
CA GLN A 56 10.75 -10.52 -2.89
C GLN A 56 11.53 -11.78 -3.25
N ARG A 57 11.69 -12.09 -4.53
CA ARG A 57 12.35 -13.32 -5.00
C ARG A 57 13.87 -13.26 -4.97
N TYR A 58 14.47 -12.12 -5.35
CA TYR A 58 15.92 -12.04 -5.57
C TYR A 58 16.66 -11.37 -4.41
N VAL A 59 16.06 -10.35 -3.77
CA VAL A 59 16.67 -9.64 -2.64
C VAL A 59 16.31 -10.32 -1.32
N ARG A 60 15.02 -10.51 -1.04
CA ARG A 60 14.56 -11.17 0.19
C ARG A 60 14.70 -12.69 0.13
N ARG A 61 14.57 -13.28 -1.06
CA ARG A 61 14.60 -14.74 -1.28
C ARG A 61 13.55 -15.49 -0.47
N GLU A 62 12.37 -14.89 -0.36
CA GLU A 62 11.24 -15.40 0.42
C GLU A 62 10.08 -15.82 -0.50
N PRO A 63 9.22 -16.79 -0.10
CA PRO A 63 8.03 -17.15 -0.87
C PRO A 63 7.09 -15.96 -1.08
N LEU A 64 6.45 -15.84 -2.26
CA LEU A 64 5.48 -14.76 -2.55
C LEU A 64 4.33 -14.67 -1.53
N PRO A 65 3.75 -15.78 -1.01
CA PRO A 65 2.66 -15.67 -0.04
C PRO A 65 3.04 -14.91 1.24
N THR A 66 4.33 -14.83 1.57
CA THR A 66 4.79 -14.07 2.75
C THR A 66 4.62 -12.56 2.62
N MET A 67 4.42 -12.05 1.40
CA MET A 67 4.06 -10.65 1.15
C MET A 67 2.65 -10.32 1.65
N TRP A 68 1.75 -11.30 1.71
CA TRP A 68 0.35 -11.10 2.13
C TRP A 68 0.10 -11.59 3.55
N VAL A 69 0.76 -12.69 3.94
CA VAL A 69 0.65 -13.29 5.28
C VAL A 69 2.06 -13.63 5.76
N ARG A 70 2.57 -12.93 6.77
CA ARG A 70 3.96 -13.07 7.22
C ARG A 70 4.39 -14.51 7.52
N LYS A 71 3.51 -15.26 8.20
CA LYS A 71 3.70 -16.69 8.51
C LYS A 71 2.84 -17.53 7.56
N ALA A 72 3.08 -17.36 6.26
CA ALA A 72 2.30 -18.01 5.23
C ALA A 72 2.49 -19.53 5.24
N THR A 73 1.38 -20.24 5.09
CA THR A 73 1.37 -21.62 4.58
C THR A 73 1.48 -21.59 3.04
N PRO A 74 1.75 -22.72 2.37
CA PRO A 74 1.64 -22.78 0.92
C PRO A 74 0.31 -22.20 0.42
N PHE A 75 0.36 -21.51 -0.72
CA PHE A 75 -0.83 -20.85 -1.26
C PHE A 75 -1.87 -21.90 -1.68
N HIS A 76 -2.97 -21.97 -0.94
CA HIS A 76 -4.08 -22.86 -1.24
C HIS A 76 -5.41 -22.19 -0.90
N LEU A 77 -6.33 -22.21 -1.86
CA LEU A 77 -7.69 -21.71 -1.70
C LEU A 77 -8.66 -22.87 -1.95
N GLY A 78 -9.30 -23.35 -0.90
CA GLY A 78 -10.49 -24.19 -1.03
C GLY A 78 -11.67 -23.40 -1.58
N ILE A 79 -12.82 -24.06 -1.77
CA ILE A 79 -14.03 -23.47 -2.35
C ILE A 79 -14.41 -22.13 -1.68
N GLY A 80 -14.39 -22.06 -0.34
CA GLY A 80 -14.72 -20.82 0.36
C GLY A 80 -13.76 -19.65 0.07
N GLY A 81 -12.48 -19.94 -0.21
CA GLY A 81 -11.51 -18.92 -0.65
C GLY A 81 -11.77 -18.47 -2.08
N ILE A 82 -12.11 -19.40 -2.98
CA ILE A 82 -12.49 -19.10 -4.37
C ILE A 82 -13.75 -18.23 -4.39
N THR A 83 -14.76 -18.54 -3.57
CA THR A 83 -15.98 -17.73 -3.44
C THR A 83 -15.65 -16.29 -3.03
N ILE A 84 -14.79 -16.09 -2.02
CA ILE A 84 -14.36 -14.75 -1.60
C ILE A 84 -13.66 -14.01 -2.75
N ALA A 85 -12.76 -14.68 -3.47
CA ALA A 85 -12.05 -14.06 -4.59
C ALA A 85 -13.03 -13.62 -5.69
N ILE A 86 -13.97 -14.47 -6.08
CA ILE A 86 -15.00 -14.14 -7.08
C ILE A 86 -15.83 -12.93 -6.63
N LEU A 87 -16.27 -12.90 -5.37
CA LEU A 87 -17.04 -11.77 -4.84
C LEU A 87 -16.25 -10.46 -4.89
N LEU A 88 -14.95 -10.49 -4.56
CA LEU A 88 -14.07 -9.31 -4.64
C LEU A 88 -13.79 -8.86 -6.08
N MET A 89 -13.94 -9.73 -7.09
CA MET A 89 -13.75 -9.38 -8.50
C MET A 89 -14.96 -8.67 -9.13
N VAL A 90 -16.16 -8.77 -8.55
CA VAL A 90 -17.39 -8.28 -9.18
C VAL A 90 -17.30 -6.80 -9.54
N LYS A 91 -16.89 -5.95 -8.59
CA LYS A 91 -16.81 -4.50 -8.84
C LYS A 91 -15.69 -4.13 -9.84
N PRO A 92 -14.44 -4.61 -9.69
CA PRO A 92 -13.41 -4.40 -10.71
C PRO A 92 -13.81 -4.87 -12.11
N LEU A 93 -14.56 -5.98 -12.24
CA LEU A 93 -15.03 -6.49 -13.52
C LEU A 93 -16.06 -5.56 -14.17
N ILE A 94 -17.00 -5.04 -13.39
CA ILE A 94 -17.99 -4.05 -13.87
C ILE A 94 -17.26 -2.81 -14.38
N ASP A 95 -16.32 -2.28 -13.59
CA ASP A 95 -15.58 -1.07 -13.97
C ASP A 95 -14.64 -1.28 -15.16
N LEU A 96 -14.07 -2.48 -15.29
CA LEU A 96 -13.29 -2.84 -16.48
C LEU A 96 -14.17 -2.82 -17.74
N ALA A 97 -15.39 -3.35 -17.66
CA ALA A 97 -16.33 -3.32 -18.77
C ALA A 97 -16.73 -1.88 -19.13
N ASP A 98 -16.96 -1.03 -18.12
CA ASP A 98 -17.26 0.38 -18.32
C ASP A 98 -16.06 1.15 -18.88
N ALA A 99 -14.84 0.86 -18.44
CA ALA A 99 -13.61 1.43 -18.98
C ALA A 99 -13.44 1.10 -20.48
N PHE A 100 -13.75 -0.13 -20.90
CA PHE A 100 -13.74 -0.50 -22.31
C PHE A 100 -14.82 0.23 -23.12
N ARG A 101 -16.05 0.37 -22.58
CA ARG A 101 -17.14 1.09 -23.25
C ARG A 101 -16.82 2.57 -23.43
N SER A 102 -16.25 3.19 -22.41
CA SER A 102 -15.86 4.60 -22.40
C SER A 102 -14.54 4.86 -23.13
N ARG A 103 -13.86 3.82 -23.64
CA ARG A 103 -12.55 3.88 -24.32
C ARG A 103 -11.48 4.56 -23.46
N GLU A 104 -11.49 4.24 -22.17
CA GLU A 104 -10.45 4.67 -21.24
C GLU A 104 -9.07 4.16 -21.68
N GLY A 105 -8.01 4.83 -21.21
CA GLY A 105 -6.64 4.45 -21.55
C GLY A 105 -6.26 3.05 -21.05
N LEU A 106 -5.37 2.36 -21.77
CA LEU A 106 -4.91 1.00 -21.44
C LEU A 106 -4.47 0.84 -19.97
N ALA A 107 -3.81 1.85 -19.40
CA ALA A 107 -3.36 1.82 -18.01
C ALA A 107 -4.52 1.66 -17.01
N VAL A 108 -5.70 2.25 -17.29
CA VAL A 108 -6.91 2.10 -16.47
C VAL A 108 -7.44 0.67 -16.57
N CYS A 109 -7.55 0.13 -17.78
CA CYS A 109 -8.00 -1.26 -17.97
C CYS A 109 -7.08 -2.27 -17.28
N VAL A 110 -5.76 -2.10 -17.41
CA VAL A 110 -4.78 -2.95 -16.74
C VAL A 110 -4.86 -2.81 -15.22
N TRP A 111 -5.14 -1.61 -14.70
CA TRP A 111 -5.35 -1.40 -13.27
C TRP A 111 -6.54 -2.22 -12.75
N PHE A 112 -7.67 -2.27 -13.46
CA PHE A 112 -8.81 -3.11 -13.07
C PHE A 112 -8.51 -4.61 -13.20
N LEU A 113 -7.76 -5.04 -14.22
CA LEU A 113 -7.28 -6.42 -14.32
C LEU A 113 -6.36 -6.80 -13.14
N VAL A 114 -5.53 -5.86 -12.67
CA VAL A 114 -4.73 -6.04 -11.47
C VAL A 114 -5.61 -6.10 -10.23
N ALA A 115 -6.64 -5.26 -10.10
CA ALA A 115 -7.60 -5.36 -9.00
C ALA A 115 -8.30 -6.74 -9.00
N MET A 116 -8.74 -7.25 -10.16
CA MET A 116 -9.28 -8.61 -10.26
C MET A 116 -8.25 -9.67 -9.83
N THR A 117 -7.00 -9.55 -10.29
CA THR A 117 -5.93 -10.47 -9.90
C THR A 117 -5.63 -10.41 -8.40
N GLY A 118 -5.70 -9.21 -7.80
CA GLY A 118 -5.48 -8.94 -6.39
C GLY A 118 -6.55 -9.53 -5.47
N ALA A 119 -7.72 -9.88 -6.01
CA ALA A 119 -8.76 -10.58 -5.25
C ALA A 119 -8.31 -11.95 -4.75
N TRP A 120 -7.43 -12.65 -5.48
CA TRP A 120 -6.88 -13.95 -5.07
C TRP A 120 -6.01 -13.87 -3.80
N PRO A 121 -4.96 -13.02 -3.74
CA PRO A 121 -4.19 -12.85 -2.51
C PRO A 121 -4.99 -12.20 -1.39
N ALA A 122 -5.96 -11.33 -1.69
CA ALA A 122 -6.89 -10.80 -0.69
C ALA A 122 -7.73 -11.92 -0.05
N ALA A 123 -8.30 -12.81 -0.86
CA ALA A 123 -9.02 -13.98 -0.38
C ALA A 123 -8.12 -14.92 0.43
N TYR A 124 -6.88 -15.15 -0.01
CA TYR A 124 -5.90 -15.93 0.75
C TYR A 124 -5.60 -15.32 2.12
N ALA A 125 -5.42 -14.00 2.19
CA ALA A 125 -5.22 -13.30 3.46
C ALA A 125 -6.45 -13.39 4.37
N LEU A 126 -7.66 -13.28 3.82
CA LEU A 126 -8.92 -13.47 4.56
C LEU A 126 -9.09 -14.91 5.06
N ARG A 127 -8.71 -15.92 4.28
CA ARG A 127 -8.75 -17.33 4.71
C ARG A 127 -7.75 -17.64 5.81
N ASN A 128 -6.67 -16.86 5.92
CA ASN A 128 -5.69 -16.94 6.99
C ASN A 128 -5.95 -15.93 8.13
N PHE A 129 -7.11 -15.27 8.12
CA PHE A 129 -7.47 -14.27 9.11
C PHE A 129 -7.93 -14.94 10.40
N ARG A 130 -7.29 -14.61 11.53
CA ARG A 130 -7.60 -15.17 12.85
C ARG A 130 -8.36 -14.16 13.68
N ARG A 131 -8.97 -14.60 14.78
CA ARG A 131 -9.68 -13.72 15.74
C ARG A 131 -8.79 -12.58 16.25
N ALA A 132 -7.50 -12.84 16.48
CA ALA A 132 -6.54 -11.80 16.85
C ALA A 132 -6.41 -10.72 15.77
N ASN A 133 -6.44 -11.08 14.48
CA ASN A 133 -6.37 -10.13 13.36
C ASN A 133 -7.59 -9.21 13.33
N PHE A 134 -8.76 -9.67 13.77
CA PHE A 134 -9.96 -8.82 13.82
C PHE A 134 -9.79 -7.66 14.80
N ARG A 135 -9.26 -7.94 16.00
CA ARG A 135 -8.92 -6.87 16.96
C ARG A 135 -7.92 -5.89 16.37
N GLU A 136 -6.89 -6.40 15.69
CA GLU A 136 -5.87 -5.54 15.06
C GLU A 136 -6.44 -4.73 13.88
N LEU A 137 -7.41 -5.27 13.13
CA LEU A 137 -8.17 -4.54 12.10
C LEU A 137 -8.96 -3.38 12.70
N LEU A 138 -9.72 -3.63 13.77
CA LEU A 138 -10.48 -2.56 14.43
C LEU A 138 -9.55 -1.45 14.95
N ILE A 139 -8.42 -1.82 15.58
CA ILE A 139 -7.43 -0.85 16.04
C ILE A 139 -6.81 -0.09 14.85
N CYS A 140 -6.50 -0.77 13.75
CA CYS A 140 -5.95 -0.14 12.55
C CYS A 140 -6.93 0.86 11.93
N LEU A 141 -8.21 0.49 11.81
CA LEU A 141 -9.26 1.36 11.31
C LEU A 141 -9.48 2.56 12.24
N ALA A 142 -9.53 2.34 13.55
CA ALA A 142 -9.71 3.40 14.55
C ALA A 142 -8.52 4.36 14.67
N THR A 143 -7.34 3.96 14.18
CA THR A 143 -6.12 4.79 14.22
C THR A 143 -5.75 5.30 12.83
N ALA A 144 -5.06 4.48 12.02
CA ALA A 144 -4.62 4.84 10.67
C ALA A 144 -5.80 5.28 9.79
N GLY A 145 -6.88 4.49 9.81
CA GLY A 145 -8.10 4.79 9.06
C GLY A 145 -8.71 6.14 9.46
N ALA A 146 -8.95 6.35 10.75
CA ALA A 146 -9.52 7.59 11.27
C ALA A 146 -8.65 8.82 10.97
N VAL A 147 -7.32 8.73 11.20
CA VAL A 147 -6.37 9.82 10.91
C VAL A 147 -6.35 10.12 9.41
N GLY A 148 -6.24 9.10 8.56
CA GLY A 148 -6.20 9.29 7.11
C GLY A 148 -7.50 9.87 6.56
N CYS A 149 -8.66 9.34 6.97
CA CYS A 149 -9.96 9.88 6.57
C CYS A 149 -10.15 11.33 7.04
N ALA A 150 -9.74 11.66 8.27
CA ALA A 150 -9.80 13.03 8.77
C ALA A 150 -8.94 14.00 7.95
N ILE A 151 -7.73 13.60 7.55
CA ILE A 151 -6.88 14.38 6.65
C ILE A 151 -7.58 14.59 5.30
N MET A 152 -8.11 13.53 4.67
CA MET A 152 -8.79 13.65 3.37
C MET A 152 -10.00 14.60 3.42
N VAL A 153 -10.81 14.49 4.48
CA VAL A 153 -11.96 15.36 4.69
C VAL A 153 -11.53 16.80 4.94
N ALA A 154 -10.53 17.03 5.80
CA ALA A 154 -10.02 18.38 6.07
C ALA A 154 -9.42 19.03 4.81
N THR A 155 -8.66 18.29 4.00
CA THR A 155 -8.15 18.77 2.72
C THR A 155 -9.27 19.09 1.75
N ALA A 156 -10.34 18.29 1.69
CA ALA A 156 -11.49 18.58 0.85
C ALA A 156 -12.24 19.87 1.25
N PHE A 157 -12.27 20.21 2.54
CA PHE A 157 -12.80 21.50 3.00
C PHE A 157 -11.89 22.70 2.70
N ALA A 158 -10.59 22.46 2.53
CA ALA A 158 -9.62 23.50 2.18
C ALA A 158 -9.57 23.80 0.67
N LEU A 159 -10.14 22.93 -0.17
CA LEU A 159 -10.20 23.09 -1.62
C LEU A 159 -11.60 23.58 -2.06
N PRO A 160 -11.72 24.20 -3.25
CA PRO A 160 -13.02 24.61 -3.78
C PRO A 160 -14.01 23.44 -3.79
N ALA A 161 -15.16 23.64 -3.16
CA ALA A 161 -16.14 22.58 -2.95
C ALA A 161 -16.73 22.11 -4.29
N ARG A 162 -16.65 20.80 -4.55
CA ARG A 162 -17.55 20.13 -5.50
C ARG A 162 -18.85 19.80 -4.79
N HIS A 163 -19.95 20.37 -5.31
CA HIS A 163 -21.30 20.17 -4.80
C HIS A 163 -21.95 18.91 -5.37
N ASP A 164 -21.28 17.76 -5.24
CA ASP A 164 -21.91 16.48 -5.53
C ASP A 164 -22.91 16.12 -4.41
N PRO A 165 -24.10 15.58 -4.76
CA PRO A 165 -25.06 15.15 -3.75
C PRO A 165 -24.48 14.01 -2.90
N ALA A 166 -24.88 13.95 -1.62
CA ALA A 166 -24.31 13.00 -0.65
C ALA A 166 -24.35 11.53 -1.11
N TRP A 167 -25.43 11.12 -1.79
CA TRP A 167 -25.57 9.76 -2.31
C TRP A 167 -24.52 9.42 -3.38
N ALA A 168 -24.10 10.40 -4.20
CA ALA A 168 -23.08 10.19 -5.23
C ALA A 168 -21.71 9.97 -4.57
N LYS A 169 -21.39 10.74 -3.53
CA LYS A 169 -20.17 10.56 -2.73
C LYS A 169 -20.12 9.19 -2.06
N VAL A 170 -21.24 8.74 -1.47
CA VAL A 170 -21.35 7.39 -0.87
C VAL A 170 -21.13 6.31 -1.92
N ARG A 171 -21.75 6.45 -3.11
CA ARG A 171 -21.57 5.50 -4.21
C ARG A 171 -20.11 5.43 -4.68
N THR A 172 -19.46 6.58 -4.89
CA THR A 172 -18.04 6.66 -5.27
C THR A 172 -17.14 6.05 -4.20
N GLY A 173 -17.40 6.35 -2.92
CA GLY A 173 -16.64 5.80 -1.80
C GLY A 173 -16.75 4.27 -1.73
N LEU A 174 -17.98 3.73 -1.77
CA LEU A 174 -18.19 2.28 -1.73
C LEU A 174 -17.56 1.58 -2.94
N GLY A 175 -17.76 2.13 -4.15
CA GLY A 175 -17.17 1.58 -5.36
C GLY A 175 -15.63 1.61 -5.32
N SER A 176 -15.06 2.71 -4.85
CA SER A 176 -13.61 2.84 -4.66
C SER A 176 -13.10 1.84 -3.64
N PHE A 177 -13.75 1.69 -2.48
CA PHE A 177 -13.35 0.73 -1.46
C PHE A 177 -13.28 -0.69 -2.00
N LEU A 178 -14.32 -1.10 -2.75
CA LEU A 178 -14.38 -2.44 -3.35
C LEU A 178 -13.31 -2.68 -4.42
N ASN A 179 -12.83 -1.63 -5.09
CA ASN A 179 -11.69 -1.72 -6.02
C ASN A 179 -10.34 -1.71 -5.31
N TYR A 180 -10.19 -0.84 -4.29
CA TYR A 180 -8.92 -0.66 -3.60
C TYR A 180 -8.58 -1.84 -2.69
N VAL A 181 -9.57 -2.48 -2.05
CA VAL A 181 -9.32 -3.67 -1.22
C VAL A 181 -8.48 -4.72 -1.95
N PRO A 182 -8.87 -5.20 -3.15
CA PRO A 182 -8.07 -6.20 -3.84
C PRO A 182 -6.81 -5.62 -4.51
N VAL A 183 -6.84 -4.42 -5.10
CA VAL A 183 -5.66 -3.87 -5.82
C VAL A 183 -4.46 -3.67 -4.90
N ILE A 184 -4.70 -3.34 -3.63
CA ILE A 184 -3.67 -3.09 -2.62
C ILE A 184 -2.80 -4.34 -2.36
N PHE A 185 -3.31 -5.55 -2.62
CA PHE A 185 -2.56 -6.79 -2.49
C PHE A 185 -1.53 -7.02 -3.60
N LEU A 186 -1.54 -6.20 -4.66
CA LEU A 186 -0.59 -6.28 -5.76
C LEU A 186 0.24 -5.01 -5.96
N VAL A 187 -0.21 -3.87 -5.44
CA VAL A 187 0.44 -2.58 -5.65
C VAL A 187 1.05 -2.04 -4.36
N GLU A 188 0.33 -1.19 -3.61
CA GLU A 188 0.96 -0.35 -2.60
C GLU A 188 1.28 -1.07 -1.29
N GLU A 189 0.27 -1.61 -0.59
CA GLU A 189 0.55 -2.20 0.72
C GLU A 189 1.40 -3.47 0.61
N VAL A 190 1.20 -4.26 -0.44
CA VAL A 190 2.05 -5.44 -0.66
C VAL A 190 3.50 -5.04 -0.79
N TRP A 191 3.82 -3.94 -1.48
CA TRP A 191 5.17 -3.43 -1.56
C TRP A 191 5.63 -2.86 -0.23
N PHE A 192 4.96 -1.83 0.29
CA PHE A 192 5.49 -1.07 1.44
C PHE A 192 5.45 -1.85 2.74
N ARG A 193 4.40 -2.66 2.98
CA ARG A 193 4.22 -3.40 4.23
C ARG A 193 4.64 -4.85 4.05
N GLY A 194 4.10 -5.52 3.04
CA GLY A 194 4.35 -6.94 2.76
C GLY A 194 5.80 -7.25 2.43
N VAL A 195 6.43 -6.42 1.58
CA VAL A 195 7.80 -6.63 1.09
C VAL A 195 8.81 -5.80 1.87
N LEU A 196 8.69 -4.47 1.80
CA LEU A 196 9.70 -3.54 2.26
C LEU A 196 9.76 -3.45 3.80
N ASP A 197 8.65 -3.25 4.49
CA ASP A 197 8.65 -3.23 5.97
C ASP A 197 9.14 -4.56 6.54
N SER A 198 8.70 -5.69 5.97
CA SER A 198 9.18 -7.01 6.38
C SER A 198 10.66 -7.28 6.06
N HIS A 199 11.25 -6.58 5.11
CA HIS A 199 12.69 -6.61 4.84
C HIS A 199 13.46 -5.72 5.82
N LEU A 200 12.95 -4.54 6.12
CA LEU A 200 13.64 -3.57 6.98
C LEU A 200 13.59 -3.96 8.45
N HIS A 201 12.46 -4.52 8.90
CA HIS A 201 12.18 -4.86 10.27
C HIS A 201 11.91 -6.35 10.49
N HIS A 202 12.66 -6.95 11.40
CA HIS A 202 12.46 -8.32 11.84
C HIS A 202 11.85 -8.39 13.25
N PRO A 203 11.00 -9.40 13.55
CA PRO A 203 10.47 -9.60 14.90
C PRO A 203 11.58 -9.66 15.96
N GLY A 204 11.41 -8.91 17.05
CA GLY A 204 12.38 -8.83 18.15
C GLY A 204 13.38 -7.67 18.06
N GLU A 205 13.43 -6.94 16.94
CA GLU A 205 14.30 -5.76 16.85
C GLU A 205 13.77 -4.56 17.66
N ARG A 206 14.63 -3.93 18.47
CA ARG A 206 14.28 -2.81 19.37
C ARG A 206 13.85 -1.52 18.64
N ARG A 207 14.25 -1.32 17.39
CA ARG A 207 14.05 -0.06 16.63
C ARG A 207 12.82 -0.09 15.71
N GLY A 208 11.77 -0.81 16.09
CA GLY A 208 10.55 -0.90 15.28
C GLY A 208 9.98 0.47 14.90
N ALA A 209 9.82 1.40 15.84
CA ALA A 209 9.25 2.72 15.50
C ALA A 209 10.03 3.47 14.41
N LEU A 210 11.36 3.44 14.46
CA LEU A 210 12.21 4.15 13.49
C LEU A 210 12.10 3.55 12.08
N SER A 211 12.09 2.21 11.95
CA SER A 211 11.90 1.58 10.64
C SER A 211 10.49 1.80 10.09
N ALA A 212 9.47 1.92 10.96
CA ALA A 212 8.10 2.23 10.56
C ALA A 212 8.00 3.67 10.00
N ILE A 213 8.61 4.64 10.68
CA ILE A 213 8.68 6.02 10.20
C ILE A 213 9.44 6.07 8.88
N TYR A 214 10.57 5.38 8.79
CA TYR A 214 11.40 5.37 7.59
C TYR A 214 10.68 4.78 6.37
N VAL A 215 10.03 3.61 6.48
CA VAL A 215 9.27 3.04 5.35
C VAL A 215 8.10 3.94 4.95
N SER A 216 7.50 4.64 5.91
CA SER A 216 6.42 5.59 5.66
C SER A 216 6.89 6.88 5.00
N ALA A 217 8.09 7.34 5.33
CA ALA A 217 8.76 8.43 4.64
C ALA A 217 9.09 8.05 3.19
N LEU A 218 9.60 6.82 2.96
CA LEU A 218 9.80 6.28 1.62
C LEU A 218 8.49 6.21 0.82
N TRP A 219 7.40 5.78 1.45
CA TRP A 219 6.07 5.78 0.84
C TRP A 219 5.59 7.19 0.48
N GLY A 220 5.86 8.18 1.33
CA GLY A 220 5.54 9.58 1.05
C GLY A 220 6.30 10.14 -0.14
N VAL A 221 7.63 10.01 -0.16
CA VAL A 221 8.43 10.53 -1.30
C VAL A 221 8.12 9.77 -2.60
N TRP A 222 7.78 8.48 -2.51
CA TRP A 222 7.40 7.66 -3.66
C TRP A 222 6.15 8.19 -4.39
N HIS A 223 5.28 8.96 -3.74
CA HIS A 223 4.14 9.60 -4.40
C HIS A 223 4.51 10.82 -5.24
N TYR A 224 5.72 11.35 -5.11
CA TYR A 224 6.13 12.58 -5.80
C TYR A 224 5.92 12.54 -7.33
N PRO A 225 6.30 11.46 -8.06
CA PRO A 225 6.13 11.39 -9.52
C PRO A 225 4.67 11.41 -9.99
N ILE A 226 3.71 11.11 -9.10
CA ILE A 226 2.27 11.04 -9.42
C ILE A 226 1.45 12.09 -8.68
N SER A 227 2.12 13.01 -7.97
CA SER A 227 1.44 14.12 -7.31
C SER A 227 0.84 15.07 -8.36
N ALA A 228 -0.38 15.55 -8.12
CA ALA A 228 -1.15 16.33 -9.09
C ALA A 228 -0.56 17.72 -9.44
N GLN A 229 0.52 18.13 -8.77
CA GLN A 229 1.12 19.45 -8.96
C GLN A 229 2.14 19.42 -10.12
N PRO A 230 2.18 20.46 -10.96
CA PRO A 230 3.27 20.61 -11.93
C PRO A 230 4.61 20.63 -11.18
N HIS A 231 5.61 19.92 -11.69
CA HIS A 231 6.93 19.80 -11.06
C HIS A 231 7.76 21.09 -11.20
N HIS A 232 7.28 22.20 -10.63
CA HIS A 232 8.05 23.42 -10.50
C HIS A 232 8.97 23.31 -9.28
N LEU A 233 10.23 23.73 -9.44
CA LEU A 233 11.24 23.66 -8.36
C LEU A 233 10.83 24.40 -7.09
N ARG A 234 10.06 25.49 -7.21
CA ARG A 234 9.54 26.28 -6.07
C ARG A 234 8.56 25.49 -5.19
N ASP A 235 7.85 24.53 -5.78
CA ASP A 235 6.81 23.76 -5.11
C ASP A 235 7.33 22.41 -4.61
N LEU A 236 8.59 22.06 -4.92
CA LEU A 236 9.21 20.79 -4.53
C LEU A 236 9.24 20.60 -3.01
N LEU A 237 9.82 21.55 -2.27
CA LEU A 237 9.99 21.40 -0.82
C LEU A 237 8.63 21.37 -0.07
N PRO A 238 7.67 22.28 -0.34
CA PRO A 238 6.34 22.18 0.26
C PRO A 238 5.63 20.86 -0.08
N THR A 239 5.73 20.40 -1.34
CA THR A 239 5.12 19.14 -1.77
C THR A 239 5.72 17.95 -1.03
N LEU A 240 7.06 17.85 -0.97
CA LEU A 240 7.75 16.79 -0.23
C LEU A 240 7.43 16.83 1.26
N ALA A 241 7.37 18.01 1.87
CA ALA A 241 7.00 18.16 3.27
C ALA A 241 5.57 17.67 3.54
N ALA A 242 4.61 18.05 2.69
CA ALA A 242 3.23 17.59 2.79
C ALA A 242 3.10 16.08 2.60
N LEU A 243 3.77 15.53 1.58
CA LEU A 243 3.80 14.09 1.32
C LEU A 243 4.40 13.33 2.51
N LEU A 244 5.55 13.76 3.03
CA LEU A 244 6.18 13.15 4.20
C LEU A 244 5.26 13.22 5.42
N ALA A 245 4.65 14.37 5.71
CA ALA A 245 3.80 14.55 6.88
C ALA A 245 2.59 13.61 6.83
N VAL A 246 1.84 13.59 5.73
CA VAL A 246 0.65 12.74 5.57
C VAL A 246 1.02 11.25 5.65
N HIS A 247 2.05 10.84 4.91
CA HIS A 247 2.38 9.42 4.80
C HIS A 247 3.09 8.89 6.04
N ILE A 248 3.86 9.69 6.78
CA ILE A 248 4.40 9.28 8.08
C ILE A 248 3.26 9.12 9.10
N ALA A 249 2.32 10.07 9.17
CA ALA A 249 1.20 10.03 10.12
C ALA A 249 0.33 8.78 9.93
N ILE A 250 0.03 8.42 8.69
CA ILE A 250 -0.80 7.25 8.36
C ILE A 250 0.05 5.98 8.31
N GLY A 251 1.17 6.01 7.58
CA GLY A 251 1.97 4.85 7.23
C GLY A 251 2.65 4.19 8.43
N ALA A 252 3.05 4.96 9.46
CA ALA A 252 3.66 4.39 10.64
C ALA A 252 2.65 3.51 11.41
N LEU A 253 1.40 3.98 11.49
CA LEU A 253 0.27 3.24 12.07
C LEU A 253 -0.04 1.97 11.27
N LEU A 254 -0.08 2.06 9.94
CA LEU A 254 -0.25 0.89 9.06
C LEU A 254 0.87 -0.15 9.24
N SER A 255 2.13 0.31 9.36
CA SER A 255 3.30 -0.54 9.59
C SER A 255 3.21 -1.25 10.95
N TRP A 256 2.80 -0.55 12.01
CA TRP A 256 2.57 -1.19 13.31
C TRP A 256 1.46 -2.25 13.25
N SER A 257 0.36 -1.96 12.57
CA SER A 257 -0.73 -2.92 12.38
C SER A 257 -0.30 -4.14 11.56
N TRP A 258 0.49 -3.97 10.49
CA TRP A 258 1.12 -5.09 9.78
C TRP A 258 2.01 -5.90 10.71
N ARG A 259 2.81 -5.25 11.55
CA ARG A 259 3.75 -5.93 12.46
C ARG A 259 3.10 -6.75 13.54
N ARG A 260 1.98 -6.29 14.07
CA ARG A 260 1.20 -7.00 15.09
C ARG A 260 0.35 -8.12 14.49
N SER A 261 -0.25 -7.88 13.33
CA SER A 261 -1.19 -8.82 12.72
C SER A 261 -0.52 -9.88 11.84
N GLY A 262 0.57 -9.52 11.15
CA GLY A 262 1.20 -10.34 10.13
C GLY A 262 0.27 -10.68 8.95
N ASN A 263 -0.81 -9.94 8.74
CA ASN A 263 -1.80 -10.19 7.70
C ASN A 263 -2.14 -8.87 6.99
N LEU A 264 -1.94 -8.82 5.68
CA LEU A 264 -1.95 -7.60 4.90
C LEU A 264 -3.36 -7.03 4.75
N PHE A 265 -4.39 -7.85 4.96
CA PHE A 265 -5.78 -7.38 4.98
C PHE A 265 -6.01 -6.32 6.07
N VAL A 266 -5.29 -6.39 7.19
CA VAL A 266 -5.42 -5.42 8.29
C VAL A 266 -5.06 -3.99 7.85
N PRO A 267 -3.80 -3.69 7.47
CA PRO A 267 -3.46 -2.36 6.97
C PRO A 267 -4.09 -2.07 5.60
N GLY A 268 -4.27 -3.09 4.76
CA GLY A 268 -4.86 -2.95 3.43
C GLY A 268 -6.30 -2.44 3.44
N SER A 269 -7.15 -2.93 4.34
CA SER A 269 -8.51 -2.39 4.47
C SER A 269 -8.53 -0.96 4.99
N ALA A 270 -7.64 -0.60 5.92
CA ALA A 270 -7.55 0.78 6.41
C ALA A 270 -7.09 1.74 5.30
N HIS A 271 -6.09 1.34 4.51
CA HIS A 271 -5.65 2.12 3.36
C HIS A 271 -6.76 2.22 2.28
N ALA A 272 -7.41 1.11 1.92
CA ALA A 272 -8.54 1.13 0.98
C ALA A 272 -9.67 2.08 1.43
N LEU A 273 -9.94 2.16 2.74
CA LEU A 273 -10.92 3.08 3.29
C LEU A 273 -10.50 4.56 3.13
N ILE A 274 -9.23 4.87 3.40
CA ILE A 274 -8.70 6.23 3.23
C ILE A 274 -8.82 6.67 1.77
N ASP A 275 -8.46 5.79 0.83
CA ASP A 275 -8.58 6.06 -0.60
C ASP A 275 -10.02 6.17 -1.08
N ALA A 276 -10.92 5.37 -0.52
CA ALA A 276 -12.35 5.50 -0.76
C ALA A 276 -12.89 6.85 -0.30
N VAL A 277 -12.51 7.33 0.88
CA VAL A 277 -12.90 8.64 1.39
C VAL A 277 -12.28 9.76 0.56
N ARG A 278 -10.99 9.65 0.19
CA ARG A 278 -10.33 10.57 -0.75
C ARG A 278 -11.16 10.71 -2.03
N ASN A 279 -11.46 9.59 -2.68
CA ASN A 279 -12.19 9.58 -3.94
C ASN A 279 -13.62 10.13 -3.81
N ALA A 280 -14.33 9.74 -2.74
CA ALA A 280 -15.66 10.27 -2.44
C ALA A 280 -15.67 11.79 -2.21
N MET A 281 -14.62 12.31 -1.56
CA MET A 281 -14.54 13.74 -1.23
C MET A 281 -14.09 14.61 -2.40
N PHE A 282 -13.18 14.11 -3.24
CA PHE A 282 -12.65 14.84 -4.40
C PHE A 282 -13.43 14.58 -5.70
N GLY A 283 -14.41 13.67 -5.69
CA GLY A 283 -15.18 13.31 -6.88
C GLY A 283 -14.31 12.62 -7.93
N LEU A 284 -13.39 11.75 -7.48
CA LEU A 284 -12.54 10.92 -8.33
C LEU A 284 -13.25 9.57 -8.49
N ALA A 285 -13.90 9.36 -9.62
CA ALA A 285 -14.53 8.08 -9.98
C ALA A 285 -13.59 7.25 -10.85
#